data_AF-A0A345XTZ0-F1
#
_entry.id   AF-A0A345XTZ0-F1
#
_cell.length_a   1.000
_cell.length_b   1.000
_cell.length_c   1.000
_cell.angle_alpha   90.00
_cell.angle_beta   90.00
_cell.angle_gamma   90.00
#
_symmetry.space_group_name_H-M   'P 1'
#
loop_
_entity.id
_entity.type
_entity.pdbx_description
1 polymer ?
#
loop_
_entity_poly.entity_id
_entity_poly.type
_entity_poly.pdbx_seq_one_letter_code
_entity_poly.pdbx_strand_id
1 'polypeptide(L)'
;MGIRDSPVPEPTPTPTPTPPPKPPPPADYQLNRLEYDLLDRDGKKDEPTVRIGESSWMWQREQVRIDGKTYSHGITVNSLSRVTIDLNRACTAYDALAGVDQLTLGNRSVRFSVLGDGAQLWESPMVRRNQPPVPVHVPLNGVETLQLVVQPRGPMGAAALADWANSEITCR
;
A
#
# COMPACT_ATOMS: atom_id res chain seq x y z
N MET A 1 -24.93 -19.39 -77.70
CA MET A 1 -23.97 -18.36 -77.26
C MET A 1 -24.79 -17.20 -76.71
N GLY A 2 -25.09 -17.15 -75.40
CA GLY A 2 -24.28 -16.47 -74.36
C GLY A 2 -24.80 -15.01 -74.25
N ILE A 3 -25.08 -14.39 -73.11
CA ILE A 3 -24.62 -14.55 -71.72
C ILE A 3 -25.75 -14.00 -70.82
N ARG A 4 -26.05 -14.66 -69.70
CA ARG A 4 -26.95 -14.16 -68.65
C ARG A 4 -26.14 -13.22 -67.75
N ASP A 5 -26.56 -11.96 -67.60
CA ASP A 5 -25.98 -11.07 -66.59
C ASP A 5 -26.38 -11.54 -65.18
N SER A 6 -25.39 -11.98 -64.40
CA SER A 6 -25.53 -12.28 -62.98
C SER A 6 -25.38 -10.99 -62.16
N PRO A 7 -26.24 -10.73 -61.16
CA PRO A 7 -26.04 -9.59 -60.27
C PRO A 7 -24.82 -9.83 -59.36
N VAL A 8 -24.00 -8.80 -59.20
CA VAL A 8 -22.83 -8.80 -58.29
C VAL A 8 -23.32 -8.79 -56.84
N PRO A 9 -22.83 -9.68 -55.96
CA PRO A 9 -23.19 -9.65 -54.54
C PRO A 9 -22.57 -8.43 -53.85
N GLU A 10 -23.37 -7.72 -53.05
CA GLU A 10 -22.95 -6.57 -52.25
C GLU A 10 -22.07 -7.02 -51.06
N PRO A 11 -20.97 -6.33 -50.73
CA PRO A 11 -20.08 -6.75 -49.65
C PRO A 11 -20.76 -6.61 -48.29
N THR A 12 -20.77 -7.70 -47.52
CA THR A 12 -21.29 -7.70 -46.14
C THR A 12 -20.37 -6.86 -45.23
N PRO A 13 -20.90 -5.95 -44.39
CA PRO A 13 -20.08 -5.20 -43.45
C PRO A 13 -19.45 -6.16 -42.43
N THR A 14 -18.13 -6.11 -42.31
CA THR A 14 -17.39 -6.87 -41.28
C THR A 14 -17.73 -6.28 -39.90
N PRO A 15 -18.09 -7.10 -38.88
CA PRO A 15 -18.29 -6.59 -37.54
C PRO A 15 -16.96 -6.03 -37.00
N THR A 16 -16.95 -4.77 -36.60
CA THR A 16 -15.81 -4.16 -35.90
C THR A 16 -15.57 -4.93 -34.59
N PRO A 17 -14.34 -5.44 -34.33
CA PRO A 17 -14.05 -6.07 -33.06
C PRO A 17 -14.20 -5.03 -31.93
N THR A 18 -15.07 -5.31 -30.97
CA THR A 18 -15.20 -4.50 -29.76
C THR A 18 -13.86 -4.49 -29.02
N PRO A 19 -13.29 -3.32 -28.69
CA PRO A 19 -12.08 -3.27 -27.90
C PRO A 19 -12.31 -3.96 -26.55
N PRO A 20 -11.35 -4.75 -26.04
CA PRO A 20 -11.49 -5.39 -24.74
C PRO A 20 -11.76 -4.33 -23.66
N PRO A 21 -12.61 -4.63 -22.65
CA PRO A 21 -12.92 -3.68 -21.60
C PRO A 21 -11.62 -3.19 -20.94
N LYS A 22 -11.47 -1.87 -20.84
CA LYS A 22 -10.35 -1.24 -20.13
C LYS A 22 -10.31 -1.83 -18.70
N PRO A 23 -9.14 -2.29 -18.20
CA PRO A 23 -9.03 -2.78 -16.84
C PRO A 23 -9.62 -1.75 -15.86
N PRO A 24 -10.34 -2.18 -14.82
CA PRO A 24 -10.79 -1.27 -13.79
C PRO A 24 -9.59 -0.44 -13.28
N PRO A 25 -9.79 0.85 -12.94
CA PRO A 25 -8.75 1.64 -12.32
C PRO A 25 -8.25 0.87 -11.09
N PRO A 26 -6.94 0.94 -10.78
CA PRO A 26 -6.44 0.32 -9.57
C PRO A 26 -7.26 0.75 -8.36
N ALA A 27 -7.60 -0.21 -7.50
CA ALA A 27 -8.16 0.11 -6.20
C ALA A 27 -7.00 0.51 -5.30
N ASP A 28 -7.02 1.76 -4.81
CA ASP A 28 -6.08 2.25 -3.83
C ASP A 28 -6.62 1.94 -2.43
N TYR A 29 -5.97 1.01 -1.76
CA TYR A 29 -6.30 0.59 -0.39
C TYR A 29 -5.50 1.42 0.61
N GLN A 30 -6.17 2.28 1.35
CA GLN A 30 -5.53 3.05 2.42
C GLN A 30 -5.29 2.17 3.64
N LEU A 31 -4.08 2.22 4.19
CA LEU A 31 -3.69 1.35 5.29
C LEU A 31 -4.50 1.60 6.58
N ASN A 32 -4.93 2.84 6.81
CA ASN A 32 -5.80 3.20 7.94
C ASN A 32 -7.24 2.69 7.82
N ARG A 33 -7.61 2.12 6.68
CA ARG A 33 -8.95 1.58 6.40
C ARG A 33 -8.97 0.06 6.27
N LEU A 34 -7.80 -0.60 6.24
CA LEU A 34 -7.75 -2.05 6.16
C LEU A 34 -8.39 -2.68 7.39
N GLU A 35 -9.16 -3.72 7.15
CA GLU A 35 -9.69 -4.55 8.22
C GLU A 35 -8.61 -5.49 8.76
N TYR A 36 -8.80 -5.96 9.98
CA TYR A 36 -7.99 -7.04 10.53
C TYR A 36 -8.54 -8.38 10.06
N ASP A 37 -7.65 -9.33 9.75
CA ASP A 37 -7.97 -10.68 9.25
C ASP A 37 -9.04 -11.42 10.07
N LEU A 38 -8.98 -11.38 11.40
CA LEU A 38 -9.98 -12.03 12.27
C LEU A 38 -11.34 -11.31 12.33
N LEU A 39 -11.41 -10.10 11.79
CA LEU A 39 -12.59 -9.23 11.80
C LEU A 39 -13.17 -9.02 10.40
N ASP A 40 -12.65 -9.67 9.36
CA ASP A 40 -13.28 -9.73 8.03
C ASP A 40 -14.60 -10.49 8.13
N ARG A 41 -15.63 -9.79 8.62
CA ARG A 41 -16.97 -10.33 8.90
C ARG A 41 -17.78 -10.58 7.63
N ASP A 42 -17.38 -9.93 6.54
CA ASP A 42 -18.03 -10.03 5.25
C ASP A 42 -17.42 -11.17 4.40
N GLY A 43 -16.29 -11.73 4.84
CA GLY A 43 -15.58 -12.78 4.11
C GLY A 43 -15.05 -12.28 2.77
N LYS A 44 -14.68 -11.00 2.69
CA LYS A 44 -14.04 -10.40 1.52
C LYS A 44 -12.58 -10.85 1.48
N LYS A 45 -12.40 -12.14 1.20
CA LYS A 45 -11.12 -12.83 1.11
C LYS A 45 -10.17 -12.30 0.05
N ASP A 46 -10.59 -11.33 -0.76
CA ASP A 46 -9.87 -10.82 -1.93
C ASP A 46 -9.40 -9.36 -1.75
N GLU A 47 -9.48 -8.78 -0.54
CA GLU A 47 -8.95 -7.45 -0.22
C GLU A 47 -7.73 -7.53 0.72
N PRO A 48 -6.80 -6.56 0.69
CA PRO A 48 -5.71 -6.52 1.64
C PRO A 48 -6.20 -6.43 3.09
N THR A 49 -5.65 -7.24 4.00
CA THR A 49 -6.01 -7.25 5.42
C THR A 49 -4.79 -7.19 6.32
N VAL A 50 -4.94 -6.63 7.52
CA VAL A 50 -3.88 -6.59 8.53
C VAL A 50 -3.93 -7.86 9.35
N ARG A 51 -2.84 -8.63 9.35
CA ARG A 51 -2.73 -9.87 10.12
C ARG A 51 -2.58 -9.56 11.60
N ILE A 52 -3.62 -9.77 12.41
CA ILE A 52 -3.63 -9.34 13.81
C ILE A 52 -2.61 -10.10 14.67
N GLY A 53 -2.42 -11.40 14.40
CA GLY A 53 -1.53 -12.27 15.18
C GLY A 53 -0.03 -12.00 14.99
N GLU A 54 0.34 -11.30 13.90
CA GLU A 54 1.74 -10.98 13.57
C GLU A 54 2.03 -9.48 13.51
N SER A 55 1.01 -8.65 13.76
CA SER A 55 1.15 -7.20 13.82
C SER A 55 1.34 -6.73 15.25
N SER A 56 2.23 -5.76 15.40
CA SER A 56 2.36 -4.93 16.59
C SER A 56 1.17 -3.97 16.70
N TRP A 57 1.08 -3.27 17.84
CA TRP A 57 0.08 -2.21 18.00
C TRP A 57 0.17 -1.19 16.87
N MET A 58 -0.98 -0.94 16.26
CA MET A 58 -1.19 -0.02 15.16
C MET A 58 -2.39 0.87 15.47
N TRP A 59 -2.22 2.17 15.36
CA TRP A 59 -3.30 3.14 15.47
C TRP A 59 -3.68 3.65 14.07
N GLN A 60 -4.84 3.24 13.58
CA GLN A 60 -5.44 3.76 12.35
C GLN A 60 -5.95 5.18 12.58
N ARG A 61 -5.51 6.12 11.73
CA ARG A 61 -5.79 7.54 11.93
C ARG A 61 -6.23 8.20 10.64
N GLU A 62 -7.27 9.01 10.76
CA GLU A 62 -7.74 9.89 9.67
C GLU A 62 -6.74 11.01 9.38
N GLN A 63 -5.86 11.35 10.32
CA GLN A 63 -4.77 12.31 10.09
C GLN A 63 -3.56 11.98 10.97
N VAL A 64 -2.37 12.10 10.38
CA VAL A 64 -1.08 11.99 11.06
C VAL A 64 -0.24 13.25 10.83
N ARG A 65 0.78 13.47 11.66
CA ARG A 65 1.59 14.70 11.60
C ARG A 65 3.07 14.40 11.71
N ILE A 66 3.82 14.80 10.68
CA ILE A 66 5.28 14.64 10.61
C ILE A 66 5.88 16.00 10.30
N ASP A 67 6.90 16.40 11.06
CA ASP A 67 7.62 17.67 10.90
C ASP A 67 6.68 18.89 10.84
N GLY A 68 5.71 18.94 11.74
CA GLY A 68 4.70 20.00 11.80
C GLY A 68 3.61 19.95 10.73
N LYS A 69 3.79 19.19 9.63
CA LYS A 69 2.83 19.06 8.53
C LYS A 69 1.81 17.95 8.78
N THR A 70 0.55 18.21 8.43
CA THR A 70 -0.54 17.24 8.51
C THR A 70 -0.70 16.48 7.19
N TYR A 71 -0.96 15.18 7.30
CA TYR A 71 -1.24 14.27 6.18
C TYR A 71 -2.67 13.72 6.32
N SER A 72 -3.29 13.42 5.18
CA SER A 72 -4.74 13.17 5.06
C SER A 72 -5.19 11.82 5.56
N HIS A 73 -4.27 10.90 5.80
CA HIS A 73 -4.50 9.60 6.44
C HIS A 73 -3.15 8.97 6.80
N GLY A 74 -3.20 7.91 7.61
CA GLY A 74 -2.04 7.08 7.89
C GLY A 74 -2.23 6.20 9.11
N ILE A 75 -1.17 5.49 9.46
CA ILE A 75 -1.11 4.73 10.71
C ILE A 75 0.04 5.24 11.58
N THR A 76 -0.16 5.19 12.89
CA THR A 76 0.89 5.40 13.88
C THR A 76 1.23 4.09 14.57
N VAL A 77 2.52 3.80 14.72
CA VAL A 77 3.04 2.61 15.40
C VAL A 77 4.11 2.99 16.43
N ASN A 78 4.46 2.06 17.31
CA ASN A 78 5.63 2.21 18.16
C ASN A 78 6.92 2.06 17.33
N SER A 79 8.01 2.67 17.79
CA SER A 79 9.31 2.62 17.11
C SER A 79 9.97 1.23 17.00
N LEU A 80 9.53 0.25 17.80
CA LEU A 80 9.82 -1.17 17.59
C LEU A 80 8.51 -1.84 17.20
N SER A 81 8.28 -1.96 15.89
CA SER A 81 7.02 -2.48 15.37
C SER A 81 7.21 -3.25 14.07
N ARG A 82 6.28 -4.19 13.85
CA ARG A 82 5.99 -4.79 12.57
C ARG A 82 4.48 -4.73 12.35
N VAL A 83 4.04 -4.28 11.18
CA VAL A 83 2.65 -4.45 10.71
C VAL A 83 2.71 -5.39 9.52
N THR A 84 2.00 -6.51 9.59
CA THR A 84 1.96 -7.54 8.55
C THR A 84 0.62 -7.43 7.82
N ILE A 85 0.68 -7.31 6.50
CA ILE A 85 -0.48 -7.14 5.62
C ILE A 85 -0.48 -8.30 4.63
N ASP A 86 -1.58 -9.05 4.62
CA ASP A 86 -1.86 -10.04 3.60
C ASP A 86 -2.49 -9.33 2.41
N LEU A 87 -1.86 -9.42 1.24
CA LEU A 87 -2.33 -8.67 0.06
C LEU A 87 -3.59 -9.29 -0.54
N ASN A 88 -3.74 -10.62 -0.44
CA ASN A 88 -4.90 -11.40 -0.87
C ASN A 88 -5.33 -11.24 -2.35
N ARG A 89 -4.58 -10.47 -3.14
CA ARG A 89 -4.81 -10.23 -4.56
C ARG A 89 -3.53 -9.72 -5.23
N ALA A 90 -3.57 -9.61 -6.55
CA ALA A 90 -2.48 -9.02 -7.31
C ALA A 90 -2.38 -7.50 -7.05
N CYS A 91 -1.35 -7.09 -6.31
CA CYS A 91 -1.01 -5.70 -6.07
C CYS A 91 0.26 -5.29 -6.84
N THR A 92 0.36 -4.00 -7.14
CA THR A 92 1.39 -3.46 -8.03
C THR A 92 2.36 -2.53 -7.33
N ALA A 93 1.90 -1.78 -6.32
CA ALA A 93 2.74 -0.83 -5.59
C ALA A 93 2.26 -0.64 -4.14
N TYR A 94 3.22 -0.31 -3.27
CA TYR A 94 3.01 0.32 -1.97
C TYR A 94 3.69 1.69 -1.97
N ASP A 95 2.93 2.72 -1.61
CA ASP A 95 3.37 4.11 -1.57
C ASP A 95 3.04 4.73 -0.21
N ALA A 96 3.99 5.49 0.36
CA ALA A 96 3.82 6.15 1.65
C ALA A 96 4.83 7.28 1.88
N LEU A 97 4.65 7.99 2.99
CA LEU A 97 5.60 8.92 3.59
C LEU A 97 5.93 8.44 5.00
N ALA A 98 7.16 7.97 5.21
CA ALA A 98 7.61 7.42 6.48
C ALA A 98 8.30 8.50 7.34
N GLY A 99 7.88 8.68 8.59
CA GLY A 99 8.51 9.66 9.46
C GLY A 99 8.14 9.55 10.93
N VAL A 100 8.88 10.28 11.79
CA VAL A 100 8.63 10.30 13.23
C VAL A 100 7.41 11.18 13.52
N ASP A 101 6.41 10.62 14.21
CA ASP A 101 5.17 11.34 14.57
C ASP A 101 5.50 12.53 15.48
N GLN A 102 4.82 13.66 15.26
CA GLN A 102 4.91 14.88 16.06
C GLN A 102 4.66 14.68 17.57
N LEU A 103 3.85 13.69 17.94
CA LEU A 103 3.57 13.27 19.32
C LEU A 103 4.80 12.68 20.02
N THR A 104 5.80 12.23 19.27
CA THR A 104 7.09 11.82 19.84
C THR A 104 7.71 12.98 20.60
N LEU A 105 8.13 12.78 21.84
CA LEU A 105 8.89 13.78 22.60
C LEU A 105 10.41 13.61 22.40
N GLY A 106 11.13 14.72 22.51
CA GLY A 106 12.60 14.73 22.50
C GLY A 106 13.24 14.27 21.19
N ASN A 107 14.57 14.11 21.25
CA ASN A 107 15.37 13.68 20.11
C ASN A 107 15.39 12.16 20.02
N ARG A 108 14.39 11.60 19.34
CA ARG A 108 14.33 10.17 19.03
C ARG A 108 14.54 9.94 17.54
N SER A 109 15.09 8.77 17.22
CA SER A 109 15.36 8.38 15.85
C SER A 109 15.04 6.92 15.61
N VAL A 110 14.50 6.65 14.43
CA VAL A 110 14.08 5.32 13.99
C VAL A 110 14.55 5.09 12.56
N ARG A 111 14.55 3.82 12.16
CA ARG A 111 14.70 3.38 10.78
C ARG A 111 13.43 2.67 10.36
N PHE A 112 13.00 2.95 9.13
CA PHE A 112 11.86 2.30 8.50
C PHE A 112 12.35 1.32 7.45
N SER A 113 11.68 0.18 7.33
CA SER A 113 11.92 -0.80 6.28
C SER A 113 10.60 -1.36 5.77
N VAL A 114 10.57 -1.73 4.49
CA VAL A 114 9.47 -2.46 3.86
C VAL A 114 10.01 -3.79 3.38
N LEU A 115 9.34 -4.88 3.75
CA LEU A 115 9.67 -6.23 3.31
C LEU A 115 8.49 -6.82 2.52
N GLY A 116 8.79 -7.56 1.45
CA GLY A 116 7.83 -8.41 0.75
C GLY A 116 8.26 -9.85 0.90
N ASP A 117 7.37 -10.71 1.40
CA ASP A 117 7.62 -12.15 1.62
C ASP A 117 8.91 -12.43 2.43
N GLY A 118 9.21 -11.52 3.37
CA GLY A 118 10.40 -11.57 4.23
C GLY A 118 11.69 -11.01 3.60
N ALA A 119 11.70 -10.65 2.32
CA ALA A 119 12.83 -9.99 1.66
C ALA A 119 12.71 -8.46 1.81
N GLN A 120 13.81 -7.78 2.16
CA GLN A 120 13.84 -6.32 2.24
C GLN A 120 13.75 -5.69 0.84
N LEU A 121 12.70 -4.90 0.63
CA LEU A 121 12.44 -4.19 -0.63
C LEU A 121 12.84 -2.72 -0.56
N TRP A 122 12.77 -2.13 0.63
CA TRP A 122 13.14 -0.73 0.87
C TRP A 122 13.60 -0.51 2.31
N GLU A 123 14.49 0.47 2.51
CA GLU A 123 14.96 0.91 3.82
C GLU A 123 15.27 2.41 3.80
N SER A 124 14.85 3.12 4.86
CA SER A 124 15.16 4.53 5.04
C SER A 124 16.55 4.75 5.65
N PRO A 125 17.16 5.93 5.47
CA PRO A 125 18.15 6.44 6.41
C PRO A 125 17.58 6.55 7.84
N MET A 126 18.42 6.84 8.83
CA MET A 126 17.92 7.17 10.18
C MET A 126 17.09 8.47 10.14
N VAL A 127 15.83 8.38 10.54
CA VAL A 127 14.88 9.50 10.57
C VAL A 127 14.72 9.98 12.01
N ARG A 128 14.81 11.28 12.21
CA ARG A 128 14.62 11.95 13.51
C ARG A 128 13.30 12.71 13.54
N ARG A 129 12.84 13.03 14.75
CA ARG A 129 11.79 14.03 14.93
C ARG A 129 12.19 15.36 14.28
N ASN A 130 11.22 16.10 13.72
CA ASN A 130 11.41 17.37 13.01
C ASN A 130 12.30 17.25 11.76
N GLN A 131 12.26 16.09 11.11
CA GLN A 131 12.80 15.93 9.77
C GLN A 131 11.65 15.64 8.80
N PRO A 132 11.75 16.10 7.55
CA PRO A 132 10.78 15.74 6.52
C PRO A 132 10.63 14.22 6.42
N PRO A 133 9.42 13.71 6.15
CA PRO A 133 9.24 12.28 5.93
C PRO A 133 10.00 11.81 4.69
N VAL A 134 10.38 10.54 4.70
CA VAL A 134 11.05 9.88 3.59
C VAL A 134 9.99 9.24 2.69
N PRO A 135 9.99 9.52 1.37
CA PRO A 135 9.08 8.87 0.43
C PRO A 135 9.40 7.39 0.28
N VAL A 136 8.36 6.58 0.23
CA VAL A 136 8.38 5.14 0.03
C VAL A 136 7.69 4.85 -1.28
N HIS A 137 8.33 4.06 -2.13
CA HIS A 137 7.74 3.46 -3.31
C HIS A 137 8.31 2.06 -3.46
N VAL A 138 7.45 1.04 -3.42
CA VAL A 138 7.84 -0.37 -3.50
C VAL A 138 6.96 -1.10 -4.51
N PRO A 139 7.53 -1.72 -5.56
CA PRO A 139 6.76 -2.58 -6.45
C PRO A 139 6.35 -3.88 -5.74
N LEU A 140 5.10 -4.30 -5.93
CA LEU A 140 4.51 -5.48 -5.25
C LEU A 140 4.20 -6.65 -6.18
N ASN A 141 4.69 -6.64 -7.42
CA ASN A 141 4.39 -7.70 -8.39
C ASN A 141 4.88 -9.06 -7.87
N GLY A 142 3.94 -9.97 -7.63
CA GLY A 142 4.24 -11.31 -7.11
C GLY A 142 4.50 -11.37 -5.60
N VAL A 143 4.33 -10.26 -4.87
CA VAL A 143 4.39 -10.25 -3.41
C VAL A 143 3.06 -10.74 -2.85
N GLU A 144 3.10 -11.60 -1.84
CA GLU A 144 1.89 -12.08 -1.15
C GLU A 144 1.70 -11.39 0.20
N THR A 145 2.78 -11.22 0.95
CA THR A 145 2.79 -10.60 2.28
C THR A 145 3.66 -9.36 2.29
N LEU A 146 3.10 -8.22 2.68
CA LEU A 146 3.82 -6.97 2.91
C LEU A 146 4.06 -6.77 4.42
N GLN A 147 5.28 -6.40 4.81
CA GLN A 147 5.60 -6.05 6.19
C GLN A 147 6.19 -4.65 6.29
N LEU A 148 5.60 -3.83 7.15
CA LEU A 148 6.06 -2.50 7.48
C LEU A 148 6.77 -2.54 8.84
N VAL A 149 8.06 -2.25 8.83
CA VAL A 149 8.93 -2.42 10.01
C VAL A 149 9.50 -1.09 10.44
N VAL A 150 9.46 -0.83 11.75
CA VAL A 150 10.16 0.29 12.38
C VAL A 150 11.10 -0.26 13.44
N GLN A 151 12.34 0.23 13.42
CA GLN A 151 13.37 -0.12 14.39
C GLN A 151 13.94 1.13 15.06
N PRO A 152 14.04 1.17 16.39
CA PRO A 152 14.59 2.33 17.09
C PRO A 152 16.11 2.29 17.10
N ARG A 153 16.74 3.48 17.16
CA ARG A 153 18.18 3.57 17.47
C ARG A 153 18.40 3.56 18.98
N GLY A 154 18.82 2.41 19.51
CA GLY A 154 19.16 2.24 20.93
C GLY A 154 17.96 2.43 21.88
N PRO A 155 18.18 2.37 23.21
CA PRO A 155 17.10 2.32 24.20
C PRO A 155 16.18 3.55 24.19
N MET A 156 16.73 4.76 23.96
CA MET A 156 15.93 5.99 23.92
C MET A 156 14.99 6.07 22.71
N GLY A 157 15.32 5.36 21.63
CA GLY A 157 14.47 5.31 20.44
C GLY A 157 13.14 4.60 20.70
N ALA A 158 13.10 3.63 21.63
CA ALA A 158 11.96 2.76 21.91
C ALA A 158 10.66 3.50 22.29
N ALA A 159 10.78 4.73 22.80
CA ALA A 159 9.64 5.57 23.17
C ALA A 159 9.19 6.53 22.05
N ALA A 160 9.67 6.35 20.82
CA ALA A 160 9.16 7.09 19.66
C ALA A 160 7.90 6.45 19.10
N LEU A 161 7.04 7.32 18.57
CA LEU A 161 5.96 6.98 17.67
C LEU A 161 6.39 7.28 16.24
N ALA A 162 5.97 6.44 15.32
CA ALA A 162 6.35 6.50 13.93
C ALA A 162 5.10 6.41 13.06
N ASP A 163 5.05 7.23 12.03
CA ASP A 163 3.94 7.33 11.10
C ASP A 163 4.32 6.76 9.74
N TRP A 164 3.38 6.01 9.16
CA TRP A 164 3.29 5.76 7.73
C TRP A 164 2.14 6.62 7.19
N ALA A 165 2.47 7.83 6.74
CA ALA A 165 1.53 8.83 6.27
C ALA A 165 1.18 8.63 4.79
N ASN A 166 -0.04 8.97 4.39
CA ASN A 166 -0.55 8.75 3.03
C ASN A 166 -0.22 7.33 2.51
N SER A 167 -0.43 6.33 3.36
CA SER A 167 0.02 4.95 3.16
C SER A 167 -1.02 4.16 2.36
N GLU A 168 -0.68 3.77 1.14
CA GLU A 168 -1.61 3.18 0.17
C GLU A 168 -1.03 1.96 -0.53
N ILE A 169 -1.88 0.99 -0.86
CA ILE A 169 -1.56 -0.18 -1.67
C ILE A 169 -2.42 -0.14 -2.94
N THR A 170 -1.76 -0.19 -4.09
CA THR A 170 -2.43 -0.13 -5.40
C THR A 170 -2.57 -1.54 -5.98
N CYS A 171 -3.80 -2.05 -6.14
CA CYS A 171 -4.08 -3.39 -6.67
C CYS A 171 -4.93 -3.38 -7.94
N ARG A 172 -4.90 -4.47 -8.72
CA ARG A 172 -5.64 -4.63 -9.98
C ARG A 172 -6.73 -5.68 -9.86
#